data_AF-A0A645G394-F1
#
_entry.id   AF-A0A645G394-F1
#
_cell.length_a   1.000
_cell.length_b   1.000
_cell.length_c   1.000
_cell.angle_alpha   90.00
_cell.angle_beta   90.00
_cell.angle_gamma   90.00
#
_symmetry.space_group_name_H-M   'P 1'
#
loop_
_entity.id
_entity.type
_entity.pdbx_description
1 polymer ?
#
loop_
_entity_poly.entity_id
_entity_poly.type
_entity_poly.pdbx_seq_one_letter_code
_entity_poly.pdbx_strand_id
1 'polypeptide(L)'
;MEVPFEFTGGQPIGVRKGGIFQQVFHKCSITCLPKHLVSSIQVDIANLDVSQAIHLRDLALEGIEFGVPLDSLVCAVNIPRGKAGETLRESQ
;
A
#
# COMPACT_ATOMS: atom_id res chain seq x y z
N MET A 1 -11.12 5.12 16.16
CA MET A 1 -9.83 4.64 16.71
C MET A 1 -8.80 4.76 15.60
N GLU A 2 -7.61 5.32 15.84
CA GLU A 2 -6.56 5.34 14.83
C GLU A 2 -5.59 4.18 15.05
N VAL A 3 -5.33 3.41 14.00
CA VAL A 3 -4.40 2.29 14.02
C VAL A 3 -3.29 2.51 12.98
N PRO A 4 -2.03 2.22 13.33
CA PRO A 4 -0.93 2.26 12.38
C PRO A 4 -1.00 1.07 11.42
N PHE A 5 -0.44 1.26 10.22
CA PHE A 5 -0.19 0.16 9.29
C PHE A 5 1.17 -0.46 9.57
N GLU A 6 1.21 -1.78 9.62
CA GLU A 6 2.41 -2.58 9.86
C GLU A 6 2.66 -3.45 8.64
N PHE A 7 3.77 -3.22 7.95
CA PHE A 7 4.09 -3.94 6.72
C PHE A 7 4.82 -5.23 7.04
N THR A 8 4.22 -6.35 6.67
CA THR A 8 4.76 -7.70 6.85
C THR A 8 5.36 -8.21 5.53
N GLY A 9 6.20 -9.25 5.59
CA GLY A 9 6.85 -9.78 4.38
C GLY A 9 8.20 -9.15 4.03
N GLY A 10 8.67 -8.17 4.81
CA GLY A 10 10.03 -7.64 4.72
C GLY A 10 10.20 -6.59 3.62
N GLN A 11 11.10 -6.86 2.65
CA GLN A 11 11.36 -5.93 1.54
C GLN A 11 10.53 -6.29 0.31
N PRO A 12 9.75 -5.35 -0.26
CA PRO A 12 8.98 -5.60 -1.47
C PRO A 12 9.86 -6.02 -2.64
N ILE A 13 9.36 -6.92 -3.47
CA ILE A 13 10.02 -7.31 -4.73
C ILE A 13 10.25 -6.06 -5.59
N GLY A 14 9.28 -5.15 -5.63
CA GLY A 14 9.39 -3.92 -6.39
C GLY A 14 10.54 -3.02 -5.92
N VAL A 15 10.82 -2.99 -4.63
CA VAL A 15 11.98 -2.25 -4.09
C VAL A 15 13.29 -2.92 -4.51
N ARG A 16 13.36 -4.26 -4.44
CA ARG A 16 14.53 -5.01 -4.91
C ARG A 16 14.81 -4.83 -6.40
N LYS A 17 13.77 -4.60 -7.21
CA LYS A 17 13.87 -4.31 -8.65
C LYS A 17 14.31 -2.88 -8.96
N GLY A 18 14.51 -2.02 -7.95
CA GLY A 18 14.88 -0.62 -8.13
C GLY A 18 13.70 0.37 -8.06
N GLY A 19 12.54 -0.10 -7.61
CA GLY A 19 11.43 0.76 -7.21
C GLY A 19 11.65 1.41 -5.85
N ILE A 20 10.87 2.45 -5.57
CA ILE A 20 10.77 3.12 -4.28
C ILE A 20 9.42 2.75 -3.68
N PHE A 21 9.45 2.18 -2.47
CA PHE A 21 8.24 2.00 -1.68
C PHE A 21 7.78 3.34 -1.13
N GLN A 22 6.53 3.67 -1.40
CA GLN A 22 5.91 4.91 -1.01
C GLN A 22 4.67 4.59 -0.18
N GLN A 23 4.77 4.87 1.11
CA GLN A 23 3.64 4.80 2.03
C GLN A 23 2.80 6.07 1.87
N VAL A 24 1.52 5.91 1.51
CA VAL A 24 0.57 7.03 1.38
C VAL A 24 -0.14 7.28 2.70
N PHE A 25 -0.56 6.21 3.39
CA PHE A 25 -1.20 6.29 4.70
C PHE A 25 -0.32 5.70 5.80
N HIS A 26 -0.05 6.50 6.82
CA HIS A 26 0.65 6.07 8.03
C HIS A 26 -0.29 5.47 9.08
N LYS A 27 -1.49 6.05 9.19
CA LYS A 27 -2.52 5.67 10.15
C LYS A 27 -3.88 5.76 9.48
N CYS A 28 -4.80 4.89 9.86
CA CYS A 28 -6.19 4.99 9.44
C CYS A 28 -7.13 4.96 10.64
N SER A 29 -8.17 5.78 10.55
CA SER A 29 -9.30 5.73 11.47
C SER A 29 -10.21 4.57 11.10
N ILE A 30 -10.32 3.59 11.99
CA ILE A 30 -11.23 2.47 11.86
C ILE A 30 -12.32 2.53 12.93
N THR A 31 -13.46 1.93 12.59
CA THR A 31 -14.60 1.68 13.45
C THR A 31 -14.86 0.19 13.41
N CYS A 32 -14.72 -0.47 14.55
CA CYS A 32 -14.91 -1.91 14.64
C CYS A 32 -15.65 -2.26 15.92
N LEU A 33 -16.30 -3.42 15.93
CA LEU A 33 -16.88 -3.95 17.15
C LEU A 33 -15.77 -4.27 18.16
N PRO A 34 -16.03 -4.18 19.48
CA PRO A 34 -15.02 -4.46 20.51
C PRO A 34 -14.47 -5.89 20.45
N LYS A 35 -15.21 -6.83 19.85
CA LYS A 35 -14.73 -8.19 19.55
C LYS A 35 -13.64 -8.27 18.47
N HIS A 36 -13.57 -7.27 17.59
CA HIS A 36 -12.66 -7.19 16.44
C HIS A 36 -11.61 -6.08 16.62
N LEU A 37 -11.30 -5.75 17.86
CA LEU A 37 -10.30 -4.73 18.19
C LEU A 37 -8.93 -5.17 17.67
N VAL A 38 -8.38 -4.41 16.71
CA VAL A 38 -7.02 -4.62 16.17
C VAL A 38 -6.08 -3.53 16.64
N SER A 39 -4.85 -3.89 17.01
CA SER A 39 -3.83 -2.92 17.43
C SER A 39 -3.03 -2.33 16.26
N SER A 40 -2.84 -3.10 15.18
CA SER A 40 -2.20 -2.65 13.94
C SER A 40 -2.81 -3.38 12.74
N ILE A 41 -2.78 -2.72 11.57
CA ILE A 41 -3.25 -3.32 10.32
C ILE A 41 -2.05 -3.95 9.63
N GLN A 42 -2.02 -5.28 9.53
CA GLN A 42 -0.97 -5.98 8.81
C GLN A 42 -1.19 -5.91 7.31
N VAL A 43 -0.17 -5.48 6.59
CA VAL A 43 -0.17 -5.33 5.13
C VAL A 43 0.96 -6.18 4.56
N ASP A 44 0.63 -7.24 3.80
CA ASP A 44 1.65 -8.05 3.14
C ASP A 44 2.22 -7.29 1.95
N ILE A 45 3.51 -6.96 2.04
CA ILE A 45 4.26 -6.31 0.95
C ILE A 45 5.27 -7.25 0.31
N ALA A 46 5.34 -8.52 0.73
CA ALA A 46 6.28 -9.49 0.18
C ALA A 46 6.13 -9.63 -1.33
N ASN A 47 4.88 -9.68 -1.81
CA ASN A 47 4.56 -9.87 -3.23
C ASN A 47 4.35 -8.55 -3.98
N LEU A 48 4.59 -7.40 -3.35
CA LEU A 48 4.33 -6.10 -3.94
C LEU A 48 5.38 -5.77 -5.00
N ASP A 49 4.94 -5.75 -6.25
CA ASP A 49 5.81 -5.57 -7.41
C ASP A 49 5.91 -4.10 -7.85
N VAL A 50 6.75 -3.83 -8.84
CA VAL A 50 6.92 -2.47 -9.36
C VAL A 50 5.65 -1.97 -10.06
N SER A 51 5.27 -0.72 -9.80
CA SER A 51 4.06 -0.10 -10.33
C SER A 51 2.77 -0.75 -9.83
N GLN A 52 2.85 -1.52 -8.74
CA GLN A 52 1.68 -1.99 -7.99
C GLN A 52 1.42 -1.14 -6.76
N ALA A 53 0.17 -1.19 -6.31
CA ALA A 53 -0.27 -0.53 -5.12
C ALA A 53 -1.38 -1.30 -4.41
N ILE A 54 -1.41 -1.18 -3.09
CA ILE A 54 -2.39 -1.81 -2.20
C ILE A 54 -3.42 -0.77 -1.82
N HIS A 55 -4.69 -1.11 -2.04
CA HIS A 55 -5.84 -0.30 -1.69
C HIS A 55 -6.47 -0.79 -0.39
N LEU A 56 -7.20 0.09 0.29
CA LEU A 56 -7.93 -0.28 1.51
C LEU A 56 -8.93 -1.43 1.32
N ARG A 57 -9.54 -1.54 0.13
CA ARG A 57 -10.41 -2.67 -0.23
C ARG A 57 -9.72 -4.03 -0.16
N ASP A 58 -8.42 -4.07 -0.43
CA ASP A 58 -7.62 -5.30 -0.42
C ASP A 58 -7.28 -5.72 1.02
N LEU A 59 -7.18 -4.73 1.90
CA LEU A 59 -6.96 -4.87 3.33
C LEU A 59 -8.27 -4.96 4.13
N ALA A 60 -9.42 -5.04 3.47
CA ALA A 60 -10.71 -4.99 4.14
C ALA A 60 -10.93 -6.25 4.99
N LEU A 61 -10.81 -6.07 6.31
CA LEU A 61 -11.00 -7.12 7.31
C LEU A 61 -12.48 -7.20 7.71
N GLU A 62 -12.99 -8.41 7.89
CA GLU A 62 -14.38 -8.62 8.29
C GLU A 62 -14.68 -8.05 9.68
N GLY A 63 -15.68 -7.17 9.77
CA GLY A 63 -16.08 -6.52 11.02
C GLY A 63 -15.32 -5.23 11.36
N ILE A 64 -14.52 -4.70 10.43
CA ILE A 64 -13.81 -3.42 10.55
C ILE A 64 -14.27 -2.48 9.42
N GLU A 65 -14.86 -1.34 9.79
CA GLU A 65 -15.25 -0.28 8.87
C GLU A 65 -14.18 0.82 8.85
N PHE A 66 -13.70 1.16 7.65
CA PHE A 66 -12.75 2.25 7.48
C PHE A 66 -13.49 3.58 7.38
N GLY A 67 -13.02 4.60 8.09
CA GLY A 67 -13.54 5.97 7.97
C GLY A 67 -13.14 6.69 6.69
N VAL A 68 -12.52 5.99 5.75
CA VAL A 68 -12.01 6.48 4.46
C VAL A 68 -12.52 5.57 3.34
N PRO A 69 -12.65 6.06 2.10
CA PRO A 69 -13.12 5.23 1.00
C PRO A 69 -12.16 4.06 0.76
N LEU A 70 -12.73 2.88 0.49
CA LEU A 70 -11.98 1.64 0.25
C LEU A 70 -11.08 1.70 -1.01
N ASP A 71 -11.33 2.66 -1.89
CA ASP A 71 -10.50 2.93 -3.07
C ASP A 71 -9.24 3.74 -2.75
N SER A 72 -9.10 4.25 -1.52
CA SER A 72 -7.89 4.93 -1.10
C SER A 72 -6.68 3.99 -1.12
N LEU A 73 -5.58 4.51 -1.64
CA LEU A 73 -4.27 3.87 -1.70
C LEU A 73 -3.60 3.88 -0.34
N VAL A 74 -3.17 2.74 0.19
CA VAL A 74 -2.41 2.66 1.44
C VAL A 74 -0.91 2.80 1.18
N CYS A 75 -0.41 2.04 0.22
CA CYS A 75 1.00 2.04 -0.17
C CYS A 75 1.15 1.63 -1.63
N ALA A 76 2.22 2.10 -2.25
CA ALA A 76 2.55 1.83 -3.64
C ALA A 76 4.06 1.67 -3.83
N VAL A 77 4.48 0.97 -4.88
CA VAL A 77 5.88 0.93 -5.29
C VAL A 77 6.02 1.57 -6.65
N ASN A 78 6.75 2.69 -6.70
CA ASN A 78 6.96 3.45 -7.93
C ASN A 78 8.42 3.44 -8.35
N ILE A 79 8.70 3.34 -9.65
CA ILE A 79 10.08 3.49 -10.14
C ILE A 79 10.42 4.98 -10.17
N PRO A 80 11.48 5.45 -9.48
CA PRO A 80 12.03 6.76 -9.75
C PRO A 80 12.50 6.77 -11.20
N ARG A 81 11.94 7.66 -12.02
CA ARG A 81 12.44 7.92 -13.38
C ARG A 81 13.89 8.37 -13.27
N GLY A 82 14.82 7.44 -13.39
CA GLY A 82 16.25 7.68 -13.20
C GLY A 82 17.16 6.59 -13.78
N LYS A 83 16.72 5.33 -13.86
CA LYS A 83 17.46 4.26 -14.56
C LYS A 83 16.53 3.19 -15.16
N ALA A 84 16.10 3.43 -16.40
CA ALA A 84 15.84 2.46 -17.48
C ALA A 84 14.95 3.18 -18.50
N GLY A 85 15.51 3.47 -19.67
CA GLY A 85 14.91 4.35 -20.65
C GLY A 85 13.75 3.74 -21.41
N GLU A 86 12.95 4.61 -22.03
CA GLU A 86 12.59 4.46 -23.44
C GLU A 86 12.22 5.83 -24.03
N THR A 87 12.87 6.15 -25.15
CA THR A 87 12.29 6.75 -26.35
C THR A 87 10.76 6.78 -26.33
N LEU A 88 10.17 7.96 -26.09
CA LEU A 88 8.84 8.24 -26.62
C LEU A 88 9.03 9.00 -27.92
N ARG A 89 8.93 8.22 -29.00
CA ARG A 89 8.73 8.66 -30.37
C ARG A 89 7.35 9.32 -30.43
N GLU A 90 7.27 10.62 -30.20
CA GLU A 90 6.20 11.44 -30.76
C GLU A 90 6.83 12.22 -31.91
N SER A 91 6.75 11.61 -33.08
CA SER A 91 6.93 12.27 -34.37
C SER A 91 5.67 13.09 -34.65
N GLN A 92 5.78 14.42 -34.59
CA GLN A 92 5.13 15.34 -35.51
C GLN A 92 6.07 16.50 -35.82
#